data_AF-X1V912-F1
#
_entry.id   AF-X1V912-F1
#
_cell.length_a   1.000
_cell.length_b   1.000
_cell.length_c   1.000
_cell.angle_alpha   90.00
_cell.angle_beta   90.00
_cell.angle_gamma   90.00
#
_symmetry.space_group_name_H-M   'P 1'
#
loop_
_entity.id
_entity.type
_entity.pdbx_description
1 polymer ?
#
loop_
_entity_poly.entity_id
_entity_poly.type
_entity_poly.pdbx_seq_one_letter_code
_entity_poly.pdbx_strand_id
1 'polypeptide(L)'
;MKYYLGIDVGSVSVKFALLRGDELVGKAYLKNKGLIATVQNGLKQLPKVKVSGVGVTGSGKEFVKALVGADYTNTEIMAHVVACLKEYP
;
A
#
# COMPACT_ATOMS: atom_id res chain seq x y z
N MET A 1 18.49 7.25 -1.26
CA MET A 1 17.17 7.31 -1.95
C MET A 1 16.07 6.94 -0.96
N LYS A 2 14.89 7.55 -1.08
CA LYS A 2 13.74 7.30 -0.19
C LYS A 2 12.88 6.16 -0.73
N TYR A 3 12.29 5.37 0.17
CA TYR A 3 11.35 4.31 -0.17
C TYR A 3 9.95 4.67 0.34
N TYR A 4 8.90 4.40 -0.44
CA TYR A 4 7.52 4.68 -0.06
C TYR A 4 6.66 3.42 -0.23
N LEU A 5 5.76 3.18 0.72
CA LEU A 5 4.87 2.02 0.70
C LEU A 5 3.43 2.45 0.45
N GLY A 6 2.81 1.91 -0.60
CA GLY A 6 1.37 1.98 -0.82
C GLY A 6 0.70 0.69 -0.39
N ILE A 7 -0.43 0.79 0.33
CA ILE A 7 -1.28 -0.35 0.70
C ILE A 7 -2.71 -0.07 0.22
N ASP A 8 -3.23 -0.94 -0.64
CA ASP A 8 -4.62 -0.91 -1.12
C ASP A 8 -5.42 -2.01 -0.44
N VAL A 9 -6.39 -1.61 0.39
CA VAL A 9 -7.12 -2.49 1.30
C VAL A 9 -8.56 -2.70 0.82
N GLY A 10 -8.79 -3.81 0.14
CA GLY A 10 -10.12 -4.24 -0.31
C GLY A 10 -10.75 -5.33 0.56
N SER A 11 -12.06 -5.52 0.40
CA SER A 11 -12.81 -6.62 1.03
C SER A 11 -12.35 -8.00 0.54
N VAL A 12 -11.92 -8.09 -0.71
CA VAL A 12 -11.48 -9.35 -1.34
C VAL A 12 -9.96 -9.54 -1.26
N SER A 13 -9.18 -8.47 -1.34
CA SER A 13 -7.72 -8.53 -1.42
C SER A 13 -7.05 -7.34 -0.77
N VAL A 14 -5.79 -7.51 -0.38
CA VAL A 14 -4.90 -6.44 0.06
C VAL A 14 -3.67 -6.45 -0.83
N LYS A 15 -3.33 -5.28 -1.41
CA LYS A 15 -2.22 -5.10 -2.33
C LYS A 15 -1.18 -4.18 -1.72
N PHE A 16 0.09 -4.44 -2.02
CA PHE A 16 1.23 -3.68 -1.55
C PHE A 16 2.10 -3.26 -2.72
N ALA A 17 2.55 -2.01 -2.71
CA ALA A 17 3.50 -1.47 -3.68
C ALA A 17 4.61 -0.71 -2.94
N LEU A 18 5.84 -1.19 -3.03
CA LEU A 18 7.02 -0.53 -2.49
C LEU A 18 7.76 0.17 -3.63
N LEU A 19 7.85 1.50 -3.53
CA LEU A 19 8.46 2.35 -4.53
C LEU A 19 9.81 2.90 -4.06
N ARG A 20 10.75 3.04 -4.99
CA ARG A 20 11.99 3.81 -4.84
C ARG A 20 12.00 4.90 -5.92
N GLY A 21 11.60 6.12 -5.56
CA GLY A 21 11.22 7.11 -6.57
C GLY A 21 9.99 6.62 -7.31
N ASP A 22 10.08 6.47 -8.63
CA ASP A 22 9.01 5.96 -9.49
C ASP A 22 9.14 4.46 -9.80
N GLU A 23 10.23 3.84 -9.37
CA GLU A 23 10.50 2.42 -9.62
C GLU A 23 9.76 1.53 -8.60
N LEU A 24 9.00 0.54 -9.10
CA LEU A 24 8.39 -0.49 -8.28
C LEU A 24 9.42 -1.57 -7.89
N VAL A 25 9.95 -1.48 -6.68
CA VAL A 25 11.02 -2.36 -6.16
C VAL A 25 10.50 -3.53 -5.33
N GLY A 26 9.20 -3.56 -5.02
CA GLY A 26 8.57 -4.67 -4.33
C GLY A 26 7.05 -4.61 -4.43
N LYS A 27 6.39 -5.76 -4.50
CA LYS A 27 4.93 -5.86 -4.51
C LYS A 27 4.46 -7.14 -3.85
N ALA A 28 3.25 -7.10 -3.31
CA ALA A 28 2.56 -8.29 -2.83
C ALA A 28 1.06 -8.17 -3.10
N TYR A 29 0.42 -9.30 -3.38
CA TYR A 29 -1.03 -9.39 -3.56
C TYR A 29 -1.55 -10.58 -2.75
N LEU A 30 -2.43 -10.30 -1.79
CA LEU A 30 -2.97 -11.34 -0.91
C LEU A 30 -4.49 -11.29 -0.93
N LYS A 31 -5.12 -12.47 -0.95
CA LYS A 31 -6.55 -12.59 -0.68
C LYS A 31 -6.79 -12.21 0.78
N ASN A 32 -7.79 -11.36 1.04
CA ASN A 32 -8.11 -10.92 2.39
C ASN A 32 -8.72 -12.11 3.17
N LYS A 33 -8.01 -12.56 4.20
CA LYS A 33 -8.44 -13.61 5.15
C LYS A 33 -8.53 -13.08 6.58
N GLY A 34 -8.76 -11.78 6.72
CA GLY A 34 -8.64 -11.04 7.98
C GLY A 34 -7.53 -10.00 7.87
N LEU A 35 -7.84 -8.75 8.18
CA LEU A 35 -6.97 -7.60 7.87
C LEU A 35 -5.60 -7.69 8.54
N ILE A 36 -5.55 -8.00 9.84
CA ILE A 36 -4.28 -8.04 10.59
C ILE A 36 -3.34 -9.09 9.99
N ALA A 37 -3.81 -10.33 9.86
CA ALA A 37 -3.01 -11.43 9.34
C ALA A 37 -2.59 -11.18 7.88
N THR A 38 -3.51 -10.67 7.06
CA THR A 38 -3.23 -10.37 5.65
C THR A 38 -2.17 -9.27 5.52
N VAL A 39 -2.26 -8.21 6.31
CA VAL A 39 -1.29 -7.11 6.29
C VAL A 39 0.07 -7.56 6.79
N GLN A 40 0.14 -8.27 7.92
CA GLN A 40 1.40 -8.80 8.43
C GLN A 40 2.09 -9.75 7.44
N ASN A 41 1.33 -10.62 6.79
CA ASN A 41 1.88 -11.53 5.78
C ASN A 41 2.33 -10.79 4.51
N GLY A 42 1.59 -9.76 4.09
CA GLY A 42 2.00 -8.91 2.96
C GLY A 42 3.30 -8.17 3.22
N LEU A 43 3.45 -7.57 4.39
CA LEU A 43 4.68 -6.87 4.78
C LEU A 43 5.90 -7.81 4.84
N LYS A 44 5.71 -9.07 5.24
CA LYS A 44 6.79 -10.09 5.24
C LYS A 44 7.27 -10.48 3.85
N GLN A 45 6.46 -10.30 2.81
CA GLN A 45 6.82 -10.61 1.42
C GLN A 45 7.60 -9.47 0.74
N LEU A 46 7.65 -8.29 1.36
CA LEU A 46 8.36 -7.14 0.80
C LEU A 46 9.84 -7.13 1.24
N PRO A 47 10.73 -6.52 0.43
CA PRO A 47 12.10 -6.25 0.84
C PRO A 47 12.15 -5.48 2.16
N LYS A 48 13.05 -5.89 3.08
CA LYS A 48 13.26 -5.17 4.34
C LYS A 48 14.07 -3.89 4.08
N VAL A 49 13.36 -2.78 3.98
CA VAL A 49 13.96 -1.44 3.77
C VAL A 49 13.39 -0.44 4.76
N LYS A 50 14.12 0.65 5.02
CA LYS A 50 13.60 1.78 5.79
C LYS A 50 12.63 2.58 4.91
N VAL A 51 11.35 2.46 5.20
CA VAL A 51 10.28 3.22 4.52
C VAL A 51 10.26 4.65 5.05
N SER A 52 10.19 5.62 4.14
CA SER A 52 10.16 7.06 4.43
C SER A 52 8.74 7.63 4.52
N GLY A 53 7.75 6.88 4.05
CA GLY A 53 6.34 7.19 4.22
C GLY A 53 5.43 6.08 3.71
N VAL A 54 4.25 5.95 4.30
CA VAL A 54 3.25 4.95 4.00
C VAL A 54 1.93 5.62 3.63
N GLY A 55 1.39 5.27 2.46
CA GLY A 55 0.06 5.66 2.01
C GLY A 55 -0.88 4.47 2.04
N VAL A 56 -2.10 4.67 2.55
CA VAL A 56 -3.13 3.62 2.60
C VAL A 56 -4.40 4.09 1.90
N THR A 57 -4.96 3.24 1.06
CA THR A 57 -6.25 3.43 0.40
C THR A 57 -7.11 2.19 0.60
N GLY A 58 -8.34 2.21 0.09
CA GLY A 58 -9.28 1.11 0.26
C GLY A 58 -10.45 1.39 1.20
N SER A 59 -11.34 0.40 1.29
CA SER A 59 -12.45 0.39 2.25
C SER A 59 -11.97 0.17 3.68
N GLY A 60 -10.87 -0.56 3.89
CA GLY A 60 -10.27 -0.82 5.20
C GLY A 60 -9.19 0.18 5.63
N LYS A 61 -9.05 1.31 4.92
CA LYS A 61 -7.89 2.21 5.05
C LYS A 61 -7.67 2.80 6.44
N GLU A 62 -8.73 3.20 7.16
CA GLU A 62 -8.58 3.83 8.49
C GLU A 62 -8.08 2.82 9.53
N PHE A 63 -8.58 1.58 9.48
CA PHE A 63 -8.09 0.50 10.34
C PHE A 63 -6.63 0.17 10.03
N VAL A 64 -6.28 0.01 8.75
CA VAL A 64 -4.91 -0.34 8.36
C VAL A 64 -3.94 0.80 8.61
N LYS A 65 -4.36 2.06 8.45
CA LYS A 65 -3.59 3.25 8.84
C LYS A 65 -3.18 3.18 10.31
N ALA A 66 -4.14 2.90 11.20
CA ALA A 66 -3.86 2.75 12.62
C ALA A 66 -2.95 1.55 12.91
N LEU A 67 -3.14 0.43 12.21
CA LEU A 67 -2.34 -0.79 12.38
C LEU A 67 -0.86 -0.61 11.99
N VAL A 68 -0.58 0.13 10.92
CA VAL A 68 0.78 0.26 10.36
C VAL A 68 1.42 1.62 10.64
N GLY A 69 0.71 2.53 11.31
CA GLY A 69 1.18 3.90 11.55
C GLY A 69 1.34 4.71 10.27
N ALA A 70 0.41 4.59 9.32
CA ALA A 70 0.56 5.23 8.02
C ALA A 70 0.41 6.77 8.08
N ASP A 71 1.26 7.45 7.30
CA ASP A 71 1.33 8.91 7.22
C ASP A 71 0.14 9.52 6.48
N TYR A 72 -0.42 8.79 5.52
CA TYR A 72 -1.43 9.33 4.61
C TYR A 72 -2.53 8.33 4.28
N THR A 73 -3.77 8.83 4.23
CA THR A 73 -4.93 8.10 3.72
C THR A 73 -5.65 8.90 2.65
N ASN A 74 -6.13 8.20 1.61
CA ASN A 74 -6.99 8.77 0.58
C ASN A 74 -7.98 7.72 0.05
N THR A 75 -8.90 8.11 -0.83
CA THR A 75 -9.84 7.22 -1.49
C THR A 75 -9.16 6.41 -2.60
N GLU A 76 -9.75 5.25 -2.94
CA GLU A 76 -9.26 4.41 -4.04
C GLU A 76 -9.35 5.15 -5.37
N ILE A 77 -10.43 5.93 -5.55
CA ILE A 77 -10.67 6.74 -6.74
C ILE A 77 -9.51 7.71 -6.96
N MET A 78 -9.13 8.49 -5.94
CA MET A 78 -8.03 9.44 -6.08
C MET A 78 -6.68 8.75 -6.29
N ALA A 79 -6.43 7.63 -5.62
CA ALA A 79 -5.21 6.85 -5.83
C ALA A 79 -5.10 6.35 -7.28
N HIS A 80 -6.19 5.84 -7.85
CA HIS A 80 -6.26 5.42 -9.25
C HIS A 80 -6.08 6.59 -10.22
N VAL A 81 -6.74 7.73 -9.98
CA VAL A 81 -6.61 8.93 -10.82
C VAL A 81 -5.15 9.39 -10.87
N VAL A 82 -4.50 9.54 -9.72
CA VAL A 82 -3.09 9.99 -9.65
C VAL A 82 -2.14 8.98 -10.30
N ALA A 83 -2.35 7.68 -10.09
CA ALA A 83 -1.56 6.66 -10.75
C ALA A 83 -1.73 6.69 -12.28
N CYS A 84 -2.96 6.87 -12.77
CA CYS A 84 -3.26 6.95 -14.20
C CYS A 84 -2.57 8.17 -14.85
N LEU A 85 -2.71 9.35 -14.26
CA LEU A 85 -2.07 10.59 -14.76
C LEU A 85 -0.55 10.51 -14.78
N LYS A 86 0.05 9.67 -13.92
CA LYS A 86 1.49 9.47 -13.87
C LYS A 86 2.00 8.50 -14.94
N GLU A 87 1.28 7.40 -15.15
CA GLU A 87 1.65 6.36 -16.14
C GLU A 87 1.27 6.76 -17.58
N TYR A 88 0.20 7.55 -17.73
CA TYR A 88 -0.31 8.05 -19.01
C TYR A 88 -0.48 9.58 -18.94
N PRO A 89 0.63 10.33 -19.01
CA PRO A 89 0.62 11.79 -18.92
C PRO A 89 0.02 12.49 -20.14
#